data_AF-A0A0H3A6M0-F1
#
_entry.id   AF-A0A0H3A6M0-F1
#
_cell.length_a   1.000
_cell.length_b   1.000
_cell.length_c   1.000
_cell.angle_alpha   90.00
_cell.angle_beta   90.00
_cell.angle_gamma   90.00
#
_symmetry.space_group_name_H-M   'P 1'
#
loop_
_entity.id
_entity.type
_entity.pdbx_description
1 polymer ?
#
loop_
_entity_poly.entity_id
_entity_poly.type
_entity_poly.pdbx_seq_one_letter_code
_entity_poly.pdbx_strand_id
1 'polypeptide(L)'
;MQSLPIVWQRLVNPAGDTCGRCGNTHESVLAAVEALKEILKPLDVAPILETREIDSESFRVDPSQSNRIWIAGKPIEEWLDAKVSSSCCDTVCEGAHCRTLEIGDRTFEVIPPGMVIKAALIAASKMVDSAKRAGGCACDTGCCTHRHSPF
;
A
#
# COMPACT_ATOMS: atom_id res chain seq x y z
N MET A 1 9.07 14.19 -9.98
CA MET A 1 8.09 13.67 -9.02
C MET A 1 7.68 12.25 -9.38
N GLN A 2 7.99 11.28 -8.53
CA GLN A 2 7.53 9.89 -8.67
C GLN A 2 6.18 9.72 -7.97
N SER A 3 5.29 8.90 -8.52
CA SER A 3 4.01 8.59 -7.88
C SER A 3 4.11 7.31 -7.05
N LEU A 4 3.61 7.34 -5.82
CA LEU A 4 3.38 6.17 -4.98
C LEU A 4 1.88 5.82 -5.05
N PRO A 5 1.47 4.88 -5.90
CA PRO A 5 0.05 4.54 -6.02
C PRO A 5 -0.41 3.79 -4.78
N ILE A 6 -1.52 4.24 -4.21
CA ILE A 6 -2.22 3.62 -3.09
C ILE A 6 -3.64 3.34 -3.59
N VAL A 7 -4.08 2.09 -3.52
CA VAL A 7 -5.43 1.69 -3.91
C VAL A 7 -6.13 1.15 -2.68
N TRP A 8 -7.33 1.63 -2.40
CA TRP A 8 -8.21 1.02 -1.40
C TRP A 8 -9.50 0.55 -2.06
N GLN A 9 -9.90 -0.68 -1.78
CA GLN A 9 -11.06 -1.34 -2.38
C GLN A 9 -12.05 -1.77 -1.30
N ARG A 10 -13.35 -1.52 -1.54
CA ARG A 10 -14.43 -1.86 -0.61
C ARG A 10 -15.69 -2.36 -1.29
N LEU A 11 -16.49 -3.12 -0.56
CA LEU A 11 -17.90 -3.36 -0.88
C LEU A 11 -18.69 -2.04 -0.82
N VAL A 12 -19.51 -1.83 -1.84
CA VAL A 12 -20.57 -0.82 -1.89
C VAL A 12 -21.89 -1.50 -2.25
N ASN A 13 -22.93 -1.28 -1.45
CA ASN A 13 -24.26 -1.83 -1.70
C ASN A 13 -25.00 -1.02 -2.79
N PRO A 14 -26.17 -1.46 -3.28
CA PRO A 14 -26.94 -0.72 -4.28
C PRO A 14 -27.40 0.69 -3.85
N ALA A 15 -27.41 0.98 -2.55
CA ALA A 15 -27.74 2.30 -2.01
C ALA A 15 -26.51 3.23 -1.91
N GLY A 16 -25.30 2.73 -2.22
CA GLY A 16 -24.04 3.49 -2.12
C GLY A 16 -23.34 3.37 -0.75
N ASP A 17 -23.83 2.53 0.15
CA ASP A 17 -23.28 2.38 1.50
C ASP A 17 -22.16 1.34 1.58
N THR A 18 -21.31 1.50 2.60
CA THR A 18 -20.29 0.52 2.99
C THR A 18 -20.37 0.23 4.50
N CYS A 19 -19.76 -0.86 4.96
CA CYS A 19 -19.80 -1.21 6.39
C CYS A 19 -18.85 -0.31 7.19
N GLY A 20 -19.09 -0.19 8.50
CA GLY A 20 -18.26 0.63 9.39
C GLY A 20 -16.78 0.22 9.38
N ARG A 21 -16.47 -1.07 9.23
CA ARG A 21 -15.07 -1.55 9.13
C ARG A 21 -14.35 -1.01 7.90
N CYS A 22 -15.02 -1.04 6.75
CA CYS A 22 -14.49 -0.47 5.51
C CYS A 22 -14.41 1.06 5.61
N GLY A 23 -15.46 1.73 6.08
CA GLY A 23 -15.50 3.18 6.26
C GLY A 23 -14.38 3.70 7.16
N ASN A 24 -14.20 3.12 8.34
CA ASN A 24 -13.14 3.52 9.27
C ASN A 24 -11.72 3.24 8.70
N THR A 25 -11.59 2.21 7.87
CA THR A 25 -10.33 1.96 7.15
C THR A 25 -10.08 3.02 6.08
N HIS A 26 -11.12 3.50 5.39
CA HIS A 26 -11.01 4.61 4.44
C HIS A 26 -10.47 5.87 5.11
N GLU A 27 -11.07 6.26 6.25
CA GLU A 27 -10.61 7.41 7.04
C GLU A 27 -9.14 7.24 7.44
N SER A 28 -8.76 6.03 7.81
CA SER A 28 -7.39 5.70 8.17
C SER A 28 -6.42 5.83 6.98
N VAL A 29 -6.85 5.43 5.78
CA VAL A 29 -6.08 5.60 4.54
C VAL A 29 -5.96 7.08 4.17
N LEU A 30 -7.03 7.87 4.28
CA LEU A 30 -6.99 9.31 4.02
C LEU A 30 -6.01 10.01 4.96
N ALA A 31 -6.09 9.74 6.26
CA ALA A 31 -5.16 10.28 7.25
C ALA A 31 -3.71 9.89 6.95
N ALA A 32 -3.48 8.65 6.53
CA ALA A 32 -2.15 8.17 6.14
C ALA A 32 -1.64 8.89 4.88
N VAL A 33 -2.47 9.09 3.86
CA VAL A 33 -2.09 9.79 2.62
C VAL A 33 -1.68 11.23 2.91
N GLU A 34 -2.43 11.96 3.74
CA GLU A 34 -2.06 13.33 4.14
C GLU A 34 -0.73 13.37 4.88
N ALA A 35 -0.50 12.47 5.84
CA ALA A 35 0.78 12.38 6.53
C ALA A 35 1.94 12.04 5.56
N LEU A 36 1.71 11.12 4.61
CA LEU A 36 2.71 10.69 3.65
C LEU A 36 3.09 11.81 2.67
N LYS A 37 2.17 12.71 2.31
CA LYS A 37 2.50 13.88 1.47
C LYS A 37 3.62 14.70 2.08
N GLU A 38 3.52 14.99 3.38
CA GLU A 38 4.55 15.76 4.09
C GLU A 38 5.84 14.96 4.29
N ILE A 39 5.74 13.68 4.66
CA ILE A 39 6.91 12.83 4.91
C ILE A 39 7.73 12.57 3.64
N LEU A 40 7.06 12.37 2.50
CA LEU A 40 7.69 11.98 1.24
C LEU A 40 8.09 13.16 0.35
N LYS A 41 7.63 14.38 0.66
CA LYS A 41 7.98 15.61 -0.07
C LYS A 41 9.48 15.80 -0.28
N PRO A 42 10.37 15.58 0.71
CA PRO A 42 11.82 15.72 0.50
C PRO A 42 12.42 14.72 -0.49
N LEU A 43 11.70 13.63 -0.78
CA LEU A 43 12.11 12.58 -1.72
C LEU A 43 11.52 12.77 -3.12
N ASP A 44 10.75 13.85 -3.35
CA ASP A 44 10.02 14.09 -4.60
C ASP A 44 9.10 12.91 -4.99
N VAL A 45 8.50 12.27 -3.97
CA VAL A 45 7.53 11.17 -4.11
C VAL A 45 6.15 11.65 -3.63
N ALA A 46 5.12 11.48 -4.45
CA ALA A 46 3.75 11.88 -4.15
C ALA A 46 2.83 10.65 -4.00
N PRO A 47 2.17 10.45 -2.84
CA PRO A 47 1.16 9.41 -2.67
C PRO A 47 -0.12 9.78 -3.43
N ILE A 48 -0.64 8.86 -4.23
CA ILE A 48 -1.89 9.03 -4.99
C ILE A 48 -2.88 7.95 -4.58
N LEU A 49 -4.01 8.36 -4.01
CA LEU A 49 -5.08 7.46 -3.60
C LEU A 49 -6.07 7.23 -4.74
N GLU A 50 -6.33 5.96 -5.04
CA GLU A 50 -7.45 5.50 -5.84
C GLU A 50 -8.40 4.68 -4.96
N THR A 51 -9.70 4.93 -5.10
CA THR A 51 -10.74 4.21 -4.39
C THR A 51 -11.52 3.34 -5.37
N ARG A 52 -11.62 2.03 -5.08
CA ARG A 52 -12.31 1.05 -5.91
C ARG A 52 -13.50 0.44 -5.17
N GLU A 53 -14.50 0.07 -5.94
CA GLU A 53 -15.74 -0.48 -5.43
C GLU A 53 -15.93 -1.91 -5.93
N ILE A 54 -16.51 -2.74 -5.08
CA ILE A 54 -16.96 -4.09 -5.38
C ILE A 54 -18.47 -4.09 -5.19
N ASP A 55 -19.20 -4.56 -6.20
CA ASP A 55 -20.63 -4.77 -6.07
C ASP A 55 -20.95 -5.95 -5.15
N SER A 56 -22.22 -6.05 -4.73
CA SER A 56 -22.65 -7.10 -3.80
C SER A 56 -22.59 -8.52 -4.37
N GLU A 57 -22.67 -8.70 -5.69
CA GLU A 57 -22.58 -10.02 -6.33
C GLU A 57 -21.14 -10.54 -6.28
N SER A 58 -20.20 -9.72 -6.74
CA SER A 58 -18.77 -9.97 -6.68
C SER A 58 -18.29 -10.19 -5.24
N PHE A 59 -18.80 -9.41 -4.29
CA PHE A 59 -18.48 -9.56 -2.87
C PHE A 59 -18.97 -10.89 -2.28
N ARG A 60 -20.15 -11.39 -2.67
CA ARG A 60 -20.65 -12.68 -2.17
C ARG A 60 -19.78 -13.86 -2.60
N VAL A 61 -19.12 -13.76 -3.75
CA VAL A 61 -18.18 -14.78 -4.24
C VAL A 61 -16.89 -14.78 -3.40
N ASP A 62 -16.36 -13.60 -3.09
CA ASP A 62 -15.14 -13.47 -2.27
C ASP A 62 -15.17 -12.23 -1.37
N PRO A 63 -15.69 -12.36 -0.13
CA PRO A 63 -15.72 -11.27 0.84
C PRO A 63 -14.33 -10.75 1.23
N SER A 64 -13.28 -11.54 1.00
CA SER A 64 -11.91 -11.18 1.35
C SER A 64 -11.31 -10.10 0.44
N GLN A 65 -11.92 -9.85 -0.72
CA GLN A 65 -11.52 -8.75 -1.61
C GLN A 65 -11.90 -7.37 -1.06
N SER A 66 -12.89 -7.31 -0.16
CA SER A 66 -13.28 -6.06 0.48
C SER A 66 -12.26 -5.62 1.54
N ASN A 67 -12.23 -4.31 1.78
CA ASN A 67 -11.33 -3.66 2.71
C ASN A 67 -9.84 -3.95 2.45
N ARG A 68 -9.47 -4.03 1.17
CA ARG A 68 -8.10 -4.35 0.75
C ARG A 68 -7.36 -3.09 0.32
N ILE A 69 -6.07 -3.03 0.65
CA ILE A 69 -5.19 -1.91 0.34
C ILE A 69 -3.99 -2.43 -0.44
N TRP A 70 -3.67 -1.77 -1.56
CA TRP A 70 -2.43 -1.96 -2.30
C TRP A 70 -1.59 -0.69 -2.25
N ILE A 71 -0.29 -0.87 -2.15
CA ILE A 71 0.71 0.18 -2.14
C ILE A 71 1.80 -0.22 -3.12
N ALA A 72 2.10 0.64 -4.09
CA ALA A 72 3.04 0.34 -5.18
C ALA A 72 2.71 -0.99 -5.89
N GLY A 73 1.42 -1.27 -6.10
CA GLY A 73 0.93 -2.49 -6.78
C GLY A 73 0.96 -3.77 -5.93
N LYS A 74 1.48 -3.73 -4.70
CA LYS A 74 1.51 -4.88 -3.79
C LYS A 74 0.52 -4.71 -2.64
N PRO A 75 -0.15 -5.77 -2.21
CA PRO A 75 -1.11 -5.68 -1.12
C PRO A 75 -0.39 -5.39 0.20
N ILE A 76 -1.07 -4.67 1.11
CA ILE A 76 -0.46 -4.15 2.35
C ILE A 76 0.11 -5.25 3.25
N GLU A 77 -0.47 -6.45 3.25
CA GLU A 77 0.02 -7.60 4.01
C GLU A 77 1.45 -8.00 3.65
N GLU A 78 1.83 -7.89 2.37
CA GLU A 78 3.20 -8.22 1.94
C GLU A 78 4.23 -7.22 2.45
N TRP A 79 3.84 -5.95 2.60
CA TRP A 79 4.73 -4.91 3.12
C TRP A 79 4.92 -5.01 4.63
N LEU A 80 3.92 -5.54 5.34
CA LEU A 80 3.89 -5.61 6.80
C LEU A 80 4.25 -6.98 7.34
N ASP A 81 4.50 -7.96 6.48
CA ASP A 81 4.62 -9.38 6.86
C ASP A 81 3.42 -9.85 7.69
N ALA A 82 2.22 -9.43 7.25
CA ALA A 82 0.97 -9.70 7.92
C ALA A 82 0.32 -10.97 7.38
N LYS A 83 -0.48 -11.65 8.21
CA LYS A 83 -1.35 -12.73 7.75
C LYS A 83 -2.75 -12.21 7.47
N VAL A 84 -3.34 -12.69 6.38
CA VAL A 84 -4.74 -12.42 6.07
C VAL A 84 -5.59 -13.44 6.82
N SER A 85 -6.58 -12.94 7.55
CA SER A 85 -7.54 -13.75 8.30
C SER A 85 -8.95 -13.21 8.04
N SER A 86 -9.96 -13.74 8.74
CA SER A 86 -11.33 -13.27 8.57
C SER A 86 -12.14 -13.29 9.87
N SER A 87 -13.11 -12.39 9.96
CA SER A 87 -14.06 -12.28 11.07
C SER A 87 -15.44 -11.87 10.58
N CYS A 88 -16.48 -12.25 11.31
CA CYS A 88 -17.86 -11.92 10.96
C CYS A 88 -18.06 -10.40 10.85
N CYS A 89 -18.82 -9.96 9.84
CA CYS A 89 -19.18 -8.57 9.64
C CYS A 89 -20.66 -8.47 9.26
N ASP A 90 -21.37 -7.59 9.95
CA ASP A 90 -22.80 -7.40 9.75
C ASP A 90 -23.09 -6.13 8.92
N THR A 91 -24.36 -5.73 8.90
CA THR A 91 -24.87 -4.58 8.15
C THR A 91 -24.87 -4.84 6.64
N VAL A 92 -24.12 -4.09 5.84
CA VAL A 92 -24.06 -4.29 4.38
C VAL A 92 -23.33 -5.55 3.96
N CYS A 93 -22.55 -6.17 4.86
CA CYS A 93 -21.81 -7.40 4.60
C CYS A 93 -22.64 -8.67 4.86
N GLU A 94 -23.88 -8.54 5.36
CA GLU A 94 -24.84 -9.65 5.50
C GLU A 94 -24.30 -10.87 6.29
N GLY A 95 -23.46 -10.64 7.30
CA GLY A 95 -22.88 -11.70 8.14
C GLY A 95 -21.68 -12.41 7.50
N ALA A 96 -21.12 -11.88 6.41
CA ALA A 96 -19.96 -12.46 5.76
C ALA A 96 -18.70 -12.44 6.64
N HIS A 97 -17.82 -13.42 6.45
CA HIS A 97 -16.50 -13.44 7.05
C HIS A 97 -15.53 -12.52 6.29
N CYS A 98 -15.57 -11.23 6.64
CA CYS A 98 -14.76 -10.18 6.02
C CYS A 98 -13.29 -10.23 6.44
N ARG A 99 -12.43 -9.74 5.54
CA ARG A 99 -10.98 -9.69 5.70
C ARG A 99 -10.54 -8.97 6.99
N THR A 100 -9.59 -9.57 7.68
CA THR A 100 -8.80 -8.99 8.77
C THR A 100 -7.31 -9.17 8.50
N LEU A 101 -6.49 -8.39 9.18
CA LEU A 101 -5.04 -8.52 9.13
C LEU A 101 -4.47 -8.84 10.50
N GLU A 102 -3.63 -9.86 10.57
CA GLU A 102 -2.85 -10.20 11.75
C GLU A 102 -1.43 -9.68 11.57
N ILE A 103 -1.01 -8.76 12.44
CA ILE A 103 0.32 -8.14 12.42
C ILE A 103 0.94 -8.37 13.79
N GLY A 104 1.92 -9.27 13.85
CA GLY A 104 2.40 -9.81 15.13
C GLY A 104 1.26 -10.51 15.88
N ASP A 105 1.08 -10.17 17.16
CA ASP A 105 0.06 -10.79 18.02
C ASP A 105 -1.29 -10.04 18.02
N ARG A 106 -1.51 -9.15 17.04
CA ARG A 106 -2.69 -8.29 16.97
C ARG A 106 -3.47 -8.51 15.68
N THR A 107 -4.78 -8.67 15.81
CA THR A 107 -5.72 -8.71 14.68
C THR A 107 -6.40 -7.36 14.48
N PHE A 108 -6.49 -6.93 13.23
CA PHE A 108 -7.06 -5.67 12.81
C PHE A 108 -8.21 -5.92 11.84
N GLU A 109 -9.42 -5.54 12.26
CA GLU A 109 -10.60 -5.45 11.40
C GLU A 109 -10.66 -4.12 10.64
N VAL A 110 -10.16 -3.07 11.28
CA VAL A 110 -9.92 -1.73 10.75
C VAL A 110 -8.41 -1.53 10.70
N ILE A 111 -7.88 -1.19 9.53
CA ILE A 111 -6.44 -1.00 9.37
C ILE A 111 -6.11 0.42 9.83
N PRO A 112 -5.34 0.60 10.93
CA PRO A 112 -5.07 1.93 11.47
C PRO A 112 -4.09 2.72 10.57
N PRO A 113 -4.11 4.07 10.62
CA PRO A 113 -3.28 4.91 9.75
C PRO A 113 -1.79 4.57 9.82
N GLY A 114 -1.29 4.29 11.02
CA GLY A 114 0.12 3.96 11.25
C GLY A 114 0.61 2.72 10.48
N MET A 115 -0.26 1.74 10.23
CA MET A 115 0.09 0.56 9.44
C MET A 115 0.17 0.88 7.94
N VAL A 116 -0.73 1.74 7.46
CA VAL A 116 -0.70 2.24 6.08
C VAL A 116 0.56 3.09 5.85
N ILE A 117 0.88 4.00 6.77
CA ILE A 117 2.09 4.82 6.71
C ILE A 117 3.33 3.93 6.72
N LYS A 118 3.44 2.98 7.66
CA LYS A 118 4.57 2.05 7.75
C LYS A 118 4.79 1.30 6.43
N ALA A 119 3.73 0.71 5.88
CA ALA A 119 3.81 -0.02 4.61
C ALA A 119 4.23 0.89 3.44
N ALA A 120 3.68 2.11 3.37
CA ALA A 120 4.02 3.10 2.36
C ALA A 120 5.49 3.54 2.42
N LEU A 121 6.04 3.75 3.62
CA LEU A 121 7.45 4.09 3.78
C LEU A 121 8.38 2.96 3.35
N ILE A 122 8.04 1.70 3.65
CA ILE A 122 8.78 0.53 3.16
C ILE A 122 8.71 0.44 1.64
N ALA A 123 7.55 0.70 1.04
CA ALA A 123 7.40 0.69 -0.42
C ALA A 123 8.21 1.81 -1.08
N ALA A 124 8.10 3.04 -0.57
CA ALA A 124 8.83 4.21 -1.07
C ALA A 124 10.35 4.02 -0.98
N SER A 125 10.87 3.43 0.11
CA SER A 125 12.30 3.18 0.23
C SER A 125 12.81 2.25 -0.87
N LYS A 126 12.08 1.17 -1.19
CA LYS A 126 12.44 0.25 -2.27
C LYS A 126 12.39 0.93 -3.65
N MET A 127 11.46 1.85 -3.88
CA MET A 127 11.38 2.61 -5.12
C MET A 127 12.60 3.53 -5.30
N VAL A 128 12.97 4.26 -4.23
CA VAL A 128 14.15 5.14 -4.24
C VAL A 128 15.44 4.34 -4.41
N ASP A 129 15.58 3.20 -3.73
CA ASP A 129 16.75 2.32 -3.88
C ASP A 129 16.87 1.75 -5.29
N SER A 130 15.74 1.37 -5.89
CA SER A 130 15.71 0.87 -7.27
C SER A 130 16.10 1.97 -8.27
N ALA A 131 15.61 3.20 -8.07
CA ALA A 131 15.98 4.34 -8.90
C ALA A 131 17.48 4.68 -8.79
N LYS A 132 18.06 4.62 -7.59
CA LYS A 132 19.51 4.80 -7.39
C LYS A 132 20.34 3.73 -8.10
N ARG A 133 19.91 2.46 -8.05
CA ARG A 133 20.60 1.36 -8.75
C ARG A 133 20.49 1.49 -10.27
N ALA A 134 19.33 1.91 -10.79
CA ALA A 134 19.14 2.13 -12.22
C ALA A 134 19.94 3.34 -12.74
N GLY A 135 20.14 4.37 -11.91
CA GLY A 135 20.99 5.53 -12.23
C GLY A 135 22.49 5.33 -11.97
N GLY A 136 22.87 4.20 -11.38
CA GLY A 136 24.24 3.89 -10.97
C GLY A 136 24.97 2.96 -11.93
N CYS A 137 25.07 3.30 -13.21
CA CYS A 137 26.20 2.89 -14.05
C CYS A 137 26.24 3.67 -15.38
N ALA A 138 27.06 4.72 -15.44
CA ALA A 138 27.64 5.25 -16.67
C ALA A 138 28.98 5.92 -16.32
N CYS A 139 29.94 5.13 -15.84
CA CYS A 139 31.36 5.51 -15.86
C CYS A 139 32.19 4.39 -16.51
N ASP A 140 32.57 4.67 -17.76
CA ASP A 140 33.84 4.40 -18.42
C ASP A 140 34.44 2.98 -18.42
N THR A 141 34.15 2.22 -19.48
CA THR A 141 35.23 1.51 -20.18
C THR A 141 35.90 2.47 -21.16
N GLY A 142 36.92 3.19 -20.69
CA GLY A 142 37.97 3.71 -21.56
C GLY A 142 38.44 5.14 -21.31
N CYS A 143 39.15 5.40 -20.22
CA CYS A 143 40.32 6.31 -20.22
C CYS A 143 41.02 6.29 -18.87
N CYS A 144 42.13 5.54 -18.72
CA CYS A 144 43.20 5.80 -17.74
C CYS A 144 44.37 4.85 -18.02
N THR A 145 45.10 5.06 -19.11
CA THR A 145 46.43 4.47 -19.29
C THR A 145 47.48 5.41 -18.68
N HIS A 146 47.73 5.29 -17.38
CA HIS A 146 48.95 5.84 -16.80
C HIS A 146 50.12 4.92 -17.19
N ARG A 147 50.89 5.37 -18.19
CA ARG A 147 52.14 4.75 -18.61
C ARG A 147 53.28 5.32 -17.77
N HIS A 148 53.78 4.55 -16.82
CA HIS A 148 55.09 4.79 -16.20
C HIS A 148 56.16 4.07 -17.03
N SER A 149 57.07 4.84 -17.63
CA SER A 149 58.35 4.36 -18.18
C SER A 149 59.42 4.43 -17.10
N PRO A 150 60.30 3.43 -16.95
CA PRO A 150 61.56 3.61 -16.25
C PRO A 150 62.70 3.92 -17.24
N PHE A 151 63.44 4.98 -16.94
CA PHE A 151 64.89 5.06 -17.19
C PHE A 151 65.60 4.53 -15.94
#